data_AF-A0A2J5PEP7-F1
#
_entry.id   AF-A0A2J5PEP7-F1
#
_cell.length_a   1.000
_cell.length_b   1.000
_cell.length_c   1.000
_cell.angle_alpha   90.00
_cell.angle_beta   90.00
_cell.angle_gamma   90.00
#
_symmetry.space_group_name_H-M   'P 1'
#
loop_
_entity.id
_entity.type
_entity.pdbx_description
1 polymer ?
#
loop_
_entity_poly.entity_id
_entity_poly.type
_entity_poly.pdbx_seq_one_letter_code
_entity_poly.pdbx_strand_id
1 'polypeptide(L)' 'RYPGRIETMFSAMQNVVPSHLSDVNLFDFKSIQHGSAVVDGGDLAFDREEIPMQPAGWQPEEDDAQLDELRLNVVEVK' A
#
# COMPACT_ATOMS: atom_id res chain seq x y z
N ARG A 1 -13.47 19.33 -28.81
CA ARG A 1 -13.67 19.77 -27.39
C ARG A 1 -13.67 18.52 -26.53
N TYR A 2 -13.04 18.51 -25.35
CA TYR A 2 -12.82 17.29 -24.55
C TYR A 2 -13.83 17.21 -23.39
N PRO A 3 -14.97 16.51 -23.54
CA PRO A 3 -15.88 16.24 -22.44
C PRO A 3 -15.21 15.31 -21.41
N GLY A 4 -15.51 15.46 -20.12
CA GLY A 4 -14.91 14.63 -19.05
C GLY A 4 -13.60 15.17 -18.47
N ARG A 5 -12.94 16.14 -19.13
CA ARG A 5 -11.64 16.66 -18.67
C ARG A 5 -11.74 17.33 -17.29
N ILE A 6 -12.82 18.07 -17.03
CA ILE A 6 -13.00 18.79 -15.77
C ILE A 6 -13.23 17.78 -14.66
N GLU A 7 -14.04 16.76 -14.92
CA GLU A 7 -14.37 15.68 -14.00
C GLU A 7 -13.12 14.86 -13.63
N THR A 8 -12.28 14.52 -14.61
CA THR A 8 -10.99 13.87 -14.36
C THR A 8 -10.06 14.75 -13.51
N MET A 9 -9.98 16.05 -13.81
CA MET A 9 -9.14 16.98 -13.04
C MET A 9 -9.64 17.12 -11.59
N PHE A 10 -10.96 17.27 -11.40
CA PHE A 10 -11.55 17.37 -10.06
C PHE A 10 -11.35 16.10 -9.25
N SER A 11 -11.53 14.92 -9.85
CA SER A 11 -11.32 13.65 -9.15
C SER A 11 -9.86 13.45 -8.75
N ALA A 12 -8.91 13.81 -9.61
CA ALA A 12 -7.48 13.72 -9.31
C ALA A 12 -7.06 14.62 -8.13
N MET A 13 -7.71 15.76 -7.92
CA MET A 13 -7.41 16.70 -6.84
C MET A 13 -8.01 16.31 -5.49
N GLN A 14 -8.85 15.27 -5.39
CA GLN A 14 -9.55 14.94 -4.13
C GLN A 14 -8.62 14.40 -3.03
N ASN A 15 -7.50 13.77 -3.40
CA ASN A 15 -6.61 13.05 -2.48
C ASN A 15 -5.17 13.60 -2.53
N VAL A 16 -5.00 14.92 -2.61
CA VAL A 16 -3.67 15.55 -2.59
C VAL A 16 -3.42 16.23 -1.25
N VAL A 17 -2.28 15.92 -0.62
CA VAL A 17 -1.80 16.69 0.54
C VAL A 17 -0.91 17.86 0.09
N PRO A 18 -0.83 18.97 0.84
CA PRO A 18 -0.09 20.18 0.42
C PRO A 18 1.36 19.95 -0.02
N SER A 19 2.04 18.94 0.52
CA SER A 19 3.39 18.55 0.10
C SER A 19 3.47 18.09 -1.37
N HIS A 20 2.44 17.44 -1.92
CA HIS A 20 2.40 16.95 -3.31
C HIS A 20 2.39 18.07 -4.35
N LEU A 21 1.81 19.23 -3.99
CA LEU A 21 1.72 20.38 -4.87
C LEU A 21 2.94 21.31 -4.76
N SER A 22 3.93 20.97 -3.94
CA SER A 22 5.16 21.76 -3.74
C SER A 22 4.89 23.23 -3.40
N ASP A 23 3.78 23.51 -2.70
CA ASP A 23 3.41 24.89 -2.34
C ASP A 23 4.08 25.28 -1.02
N VAL A 24 5.09 26.14 -1.11
CA VAL A 24 5.87 26.65 0.03
C VAL A 24 5.07 27.53 1.00
N ASN A 25 3.89 28.00 0.62
CA ASN A 25 3.01 28.76 1.51
C ASN A 25 2.11 27.83 2.33
N LEU A 26 1.72 26.69 1.76
CA LEU A 26 0.83 25.72 2.40
C LEU A 26 1.60 24.63 3.15
N PHE A 27 2.85 24.38 2.78
CA PHE A 27 3.70 23.37 3.41
C PHE A 27 5.10 23.94 3.71
N ASP A 28 5.51 23.88 4.98
CA ASP A 28 6.82 24.36 5.42
C ASP A 28 7.91 23.30 5.19
N PHE A 29 8.47 23.29 3.99
CA PHE A 29 9.58 22.39 3.65
C PHE A 29 10.87 22.69 4.42
N LYS A 30 11.05 23.91 4.97
CA LYS A 30 12.32 24.33 5.59
C LYS A 30 12.49 23.78 7.00
N SER A 31 11.39 23.54 7.70
CA SER A 31 11.41 22.98 9.06
C SER A 31 11.41 21.45 9.10
N ILE A 32 11.36 20.77 7.95
CA ILE A 32 11.52 19.31 7.89
C ILE A 32 12.90 18.93 8.44
N GLN A 33 12.89 18.08 9.46
CA GLN A 33 14.09 17.50 10.05
C GLN A 33 14.03 15.98 9.93
N HIS A 34 15.19 15.34 9.79
CA HIS A 34 15.28 13.89 9.77
C HIS A 34 14.73 13.31 11.10
N GLY A 35 13.66 12.52 11.02
CA GLY A 35 12.98 11.96 12.20
C GLY A 35 11.84 12.79 12.77
N SER A 36 11.40 13.88 12.11
CA SER A 36 10.17 14.57 12.48
C SER A 36 8.96 13.65 12.36
N ALA A 37 7.97 13.82 13.24
CA ALA A 37 6.71 13.09 13.15
C ALA A 37 6.12 13.23 11.75
N VAL A 38 5.76 12.11 11.14
CA VAL A 38 5.15 12.06 9.82
C VAL A 38 3.84 12.85 9.88
N VAL A 39 3.82 14.04 9.28
CA VAL A 39 2.61 14.86 9.19
C VAL A 39 1.69 14.17 8.19
N ASP A 40 0.50 13.80 8.64
CA ASP A 40 -0.56 13.24 7.79
C ASP A 40 -0.16 11.96 7.04
N GLY A 41 0.56 11.04 7.70
CA GLY A 41 0.90 9.73 7.13
C GLY A 41 1.99 9.73 6.04
N GLY A 42 2.41 10.91 5.55
CA GLY A 42 3.53 11.02 4.61
C GLY A 42 3.20 10.56 3.19
N ASP A 43 4.23 10.32 2.39
CA ASP A 43 4.07 9.73 1.05
C ASP A 43 4.00 8.20 1.17
N LEU A 44 2.76 7.67 1.21
CA LEU A 44 2.50 6.24 1.28
C LEU A 44 2.64 5.53 -0.08
N ALA A 45 2.92 6.24 -1.19
CA ALA A 45 2.90 5.65 -2.53
C ALA A 45 3.93 4.53 -2.72
N PHE A 46 4.96 4.50 -1.87
CA PHE A 46 6.02 3.49 -1.89
C PHE A 46 6.10 2.66 -0.60
N ASP A 47 5.14 2.85 0.32
CA ASP A 47 5.11 2.08 1.54
C ASP A 47 4.70 0.64 1.24
N ARG A 48 5.36 -0.31 1.93
CA ARG A 48 5.05 -1.73 1.77
C ARG A 48 3.66 -1.98 2.35
N GLU A 49 2.74 -2.45 1.53
CA GLU A 49 1.42 -2.89 2.01
C GLU A 49 1.60 -3.99 3.08
N GLU A 50 0.99 -3.78 4.25
CA GLU A 50 0.86 -4.81 5.27
C GLU A 50 -0.21 -5.82 4.82
N ILE A 51 0.19 -6.79 4.01
CA ILE A 51 -0.68 -7.88 3.60
C ILE A 51 -0.85 -8.81 4.82
N PRO A 52 -2.07 -9.00 5.34
CA PRO A 52 -2.27 -9.92 6.45
C PRO A 52 -1.83 -11.32 6.01
N MET A 53 -1.07 -12.01 6.86
CA MET A 53 -0.64 -13.40 6.59
C MET A 53 -1.82 -14.33 6.33
N GLN A 54 -3.00 -13.98 6.83
CA GLN A 54 -4.23 -14.73 6.65
C GLN A 54 -5.27 -13.82 5.97
N PRO A 55 -5.77 -14.19 4.77
CA PRO A 55 -6.80 -13.42 4.10
C PRO A 55 -8.12 -13.47 4.90
N ALA A 56 -8.88 -12.38 4.86
CA ALA A 56 -10.18 -12.31 5.52
C ALA A 56 -11.12 -13.40 4.96
N GLY A 57 -11.62 -14.27 5.84
CA GLY A 57 -12.43 -15.43 5.46
C GLY A 57 -11.66 -16.73 5.27
N TRP A 58 -10.35 -16.76 5.53
CA TRP A 58 -9.61 -18.01 5.63
C TRP A 58 -10.11 -18.81 6.84
N GLN A 59 -10.77 -19.94 6.55
CA GLN A 59 -11.10 -20.95 7.54
C GLN A 59 -10.12 -22.11 7.29
N PRO A 60 -9.38 -22.59 8.30
CA PRO A 60 -8.66 -23.84 8.16
C PRO A 60 -9.71 -24.92 7.91
N GLU A 61 -9.77 -25.45 6.68
CA GLU A 61 -10.55 -26.64 6.42
C GLU A 61 -9.87 -27.77 7.19
N GLU A 62 -10.64 -28.56 7.95
CA GLU A 62 -10.12 -29.66 8.79
C GLU A 62 -9.37 -30.73 7.98
N ASP A 63 -9.37 -30.63 6.64
CA ASP A 63 -8.64 -31.48 5.68
C ASP A 63 -7.17 -31.07 5.43
N ASP A 64 -6.67 -29.94 5.94
CA ASP A 64 -5.26 -29.55 5.79
C ASP A 64 -4.29 -30.58 6.42
N ALA A 65 -4.76 -31.33 7.42
CA ALA A 65 -3.99 -32.42 8.04
C ALA A 65 -3.74 -33.61 7.09
N GLN A 66 -4.59 -33.81 6.08
CA GLN A 66 -4.43 -34.89 5.09
C GLN A 66 -3.47 -34.49 3.95
N LEU A 67 -3.33 -33.19 3.67
CA LEU A 67 -2.43 -32.71 2.61
C LEU A 67 -0.94 -32.85 2.98
N ASP A 68 -0.61 -32.76 4.27
CA ASP A 68 0.76 -32.99 4.75
C ASP A 68 1.18 -34.48 4.67
N GLU A 69 0.23 -35.42 4.73
CA GLU A 69 0.51 -36.86 4.49
C GLU A 69 0.77 -37.18 3.01
N LEU A 70 0.29 -36.35 2.07
CA LEU A 70 0.48 -36.54 0.63
C LEU A 70 1.72 -35.83 0.04
N ARG A 71 2.56 -35.17 0.86
CA ARG A 71 3.78 -34.54 0.36
C ARG A 71 4.77 -35.61 -0.12
N LEU A 72 4.89 -35.75 -1.44
CA LEU A 72 5.89 -36.62 -2.08
C LEU A 72 7.30 -36.18 -1.69
N ASN A 73 8.08 -37.12 -1.14
CA ASN A 73 9.48 -36.90 -0.81
C ASN A 73 10.29 -36.65 -2.09
N VAL A 74 10.66 -35.39 -2.36
CA VAL A 74 11.63 -35.06 -3.40
C VAL A 74 13.01 -35.51 -2.91
N VAL A 75 13.51 -36.59 -3.50
CA VAL A 75 14.91 -37.02 -3.32
C VAL A 75 15.73 -36.32 -4.39
N GLU A 76 16.65 -35.46 -3.97
CA GLU A 76 17.62 -34.83 -4.86
C GLU A 76 18.68 -35.88 -5.26
N VAL A 77 18.64 -36.32 -6.52
CA VAL A 77 19.64 -37.24 -7.06
C VAL A 77 20.80 -36.42 -7.60
N LYS A 78 22.00 -36.67 -7.08
CA LYS A 78 23.26 -36.00 -7.43
C LYS A 78 23.85 -36.51 -8.74
#